data_AF-A0A0E0D659-F1
#
_entry.id   AF-A0A0E0D659-F1
#
_cell.length_a   1.000
_cell.length_b   1.000
_cell.length_c   1.000
_cell.angle_alpha   90.00
_cell.angle_beta   90.00
_cell.angle_gamma   90.00
#
_symmetry.space_group_name_H-M   'P 1'
#
loop_
_entity.id
_entity.type
_entity.pdbx_description
1 polymer ?
#
loop_
_entity_poly.entity_id
_entity_poly.type
_entity_poly.pdbx_seq_one_letter_code
_entity_poly.pdbx_strand_id
1 'polypeptide(L)'
;MRIVVTKGKIQSIVAIDEKFYFDISASELGVIKLNPNLTFTTIQLKTLKVSRNCWELALPHLVVESHGRLHLVVYDRNCIRNMCLFEMDFSRLEWCSVDRLYDQVFFVGKLHFTASYSARELGLKAFNQTKVIPVIPLIVVI
;
A
#
# COMPACT_ATOMS: atom_id res chain seq x y z
N MET A 1 -11.16 -14.82 -23.51
CA MET A 1 -11.10 -13.40 -23.05
C MET A 1 -9.64 -13.03 -22.87
N ARG A 2 -9.14 -12.01 -23.57
CA ARG A 2 -7.70 -11.69 -23.64
C ARG A 2 -7.48 -10.32 -23.00
N ILE A 3 -6.89 -10.31 -21.80
CA ILE A 3 -6.50 -9.06 -21.13
C ILE A 3 -5.22 -8.59 -21.81
N VAL A 4 -5.29 -7.45 -22.51
CA VAL A 4 -4.11 -6.79 -23.06
C VAL A 4 -3.74 -5.68 -22.10
N VAL A 5 -2.81 -5.97 -21.17
CA VAL A 5 -2.16 -4.96 -20.35
C VAL A 5 -1.12 -4.26 -21.23
N THR A 6 -1.39 -3.03 -21.65
CA THR A 6 -0.40 -2.20 -22.35
C THR A 6 0.72 -1.80 -21.39
N LYS A 7 1.98 -2.03 -21.82
CA LYS A 7 3.28 -1.74 -21.16
C LYS A 7 3.22 -0.80 -19.94
N GLY A 8 2.84 -1.34 -18.80
CA GLY A 8 2.98 -0.77 -17.46
C GLY A 8 2.90 -1.93 -16.48
N LYS A 9 3.96 -2.17 -15.70
CA LYS A 9 3.99 -3.29 -14.77
C LYS A 9 3.16 -2.89 -13.55
N ILE A 10 1.99 -3.51 -13.36
CA ILE A 10 1.27 -3.45 -12.08
C ILE A 10 2.21 -4.01 -11.02
N GLN A 11 2.65 -3.15 -10.10
CA GLN A 11 3.59 -3.56 -9.06
C GLN A 11 2.81 -4.23 -7.92
N SER A 12 1.76 -3.60 -7.41
CA SER A 12 1.00 -4.10 -6.26
C SER A 12 -0.50 -3.92 -6.49
N ILE A 13 -1.28 -4.90 -6.08
CA ILE A 13 -2.75 -4.95 -6.22
C ILE A 13 -3.36 -5.51 -4.95
N VAL A 14 -4.47 -4.91 -4.49
CA VAL A 14 -5.24 -5.38 -3.34
C VAL A 14 -6.73 -5.34 -3.63
N ALA A 15 -7.51 -6.16 -2.94
CA ALA A 15 -8.96 -6.22 -3.08
C ALA A 15 -9.65 -5.62 -1.86
N ILE A 16 -10.58 -4.67 -2.05
CA ILE A 16 -11.40 -4.04 -1.00
C ILE A 16 -12.83 -3.90 -1.56
N ASP A 17 -13.83 -4.39 -0.81
CA ASP A 17 -15.25 -4.23 -1.14
C ASP A 17 -15.57 -4.43 -2.64
N GLU A 18 -15.20 -5.61 -3.16
CA GLU A 18 -15.39 -6.05 -4.56
C GLU A 18 -14.63 -5.28 -5.63
N LYS A 19 -13.72 -4.39 -5.24
CA LYS A 19 -12.88 -3.61 -6.15
C LYS A 19 -11.43 -4.00 -5.94
N PHE A 20 -10.65 -3.97 -7.01
CA PHE A 20 -9.22 -4.12 -6.94
C PHE A 20 -8.56 -2.77 -7.13
N TYR A 21 -7.67 -2.43 -6.22
CA TYR A 21 -6.91 -1.19 -6.23
C TYR A 21 -5.46 -1.51 -6.51
N PHE A 22 -4.83 -0.77 -7.41
CA PHE A 22 -3.42 -0.93 -7.73
C PHE A 22 -2.75 0.43 -7.91
N ASP A 23 -1.51 0.51 -7.45
CA ASP A 23 -0.71 1.73 -7.59
C ASP A 23 -0.32 1.96 -9.06
N ILE A 24 -0.56 3.18 -9.55
CA ILE A 24 -0.09 3.65 -10.86
C ILE A 24 0.99 4.71 -10.65
N SER A 25 0.73 5.68 -9.79
CA SER A 25 1.69 6.71 -9.38
C SER A 25 1.29 7.37 -8.07
N ALA A 26 2.17 8.21 -7.51
CA ALA A 26 1.87 8.97 -6.29
C ALA A 26 0.64 9.89 -6.37
N SER A 27 0.14 10.20 -7.58
CA SER A 27 -1.06 11.01 -7.81
C SER A 27 -2.19 10.24 -8.49
N GLU A 28 -2.04 8.94 -8.74
CA GLU A 28 -3.05 8.17 -9.48
C GLU A 28 -3.18 6.74 -8.95
N LEU A 29 -4.43 6.35 -8.68
CA LEU A 29 -4.79 5.01 -8.25
C LEU A 29 -5.61 4.31 -9.33
N GLY A 30 -5.19 3.11 -9.72
CA GLY A 30 -5.96 2.26 -10.62
C GLY A 30 -7.04 1.49 -9.86
N VAL A 31 -8.21 1.36 -10.49
CA VAL A 31 -9.36 0.63 -9.93
C VAL A 31 -9.95 -0.32 -10.96
N ILE A 32 -10.08 -1.58 -10.58
CA ILE A 32 -10.80 -2.61 -11.34
C ILE A 32 -12.07 -2.96 -10.57
N LYS A 33 -13.22 -2.94 -11.25
CA LYS A 33 -14.47 -3.50 -10.72
C LYS A 33 -14.91 -4.63 -11.61
N LEU A 34 -15.35 -5.74 -11.02
CA LEU A 34 -15.81 -6.90 -11.78
C LEU A 34 -17.32 -6.88 -12.02
N ASN A 35 -18.08 -6.34 -11.06
CA ASN A 35 -19.54 -6.34 -11.07
C ASN A 35 -20.11 -4.91 -11.25
N PRO A 36 -21.20 -4.75 -12.02
CA PRO A 36 -21.85 -5.76 -12.86
C PRO A 36 -21.08 -6.07 -14.16
N ASN A 37 -20.10 -5.25 -14.53
CA ASN A 37 -19.24 -5.45 -15.70
C ASN A 37 -17.78 -5.16 -15.32
N LEU A 38 -16.84 -5.80 -16.02
CA LEU A 38 -15.41 -5.50 -15.87
C LEU A 38 -15.13 -4.06 -16.33
N THR A 39 -14.81 -3.17 -15.38
CA THR A 39 -14.43 -1.78 -15.66
C THR A 39 -13.04 -1.48 -15.12
N PHE A 40 -12.23 -0.81 -15.94
CA PHE A 40 -10.95 -0.23 -15.53
C PHE A 40 -11.12 1.28 -15.46
N THR A 41 -10.84 1.86 -14.30
CA THR A 41 -10.94 3.30 -14.05
C THR A 41 -9.72 3.77 -13.29
N THR A 42 -9.41 5.06 -13.36
CA THR A 42 -8.39 5.67 -12.52
C THR A 42 -9.00 6.75 -11.64
N ILE A 43 -8.42 6.92 -10.46
CA ILE A 43 -8.78 7.96 -9.51
C ILE A 43 -7.58 8.92 -9.42
N GLN A 44 -7.85 10.18 -9.71
CA GLN A 44 -6.88 11.25 -9.49
C GLN A 44 -6.81 11.59 -8.01
N LEU A 45 -5.60 11.55 -7.46
CA LEU A 45 -5.32 11.80 -6.07
C LEU A 45 -4.71 13.18 -5.90
N LYS A 46 -4.99 13.83 -4.77
CA LYS A 46 -4.21 15.01 -4.38
C LYS A 46 -2.76 14.61 -4.21
N THR A 47 -1.86 15.45 -4.73
CA THR A 47 -0.43 15.21 -4.67
C THR A 47 0.01 14.98 -3.22
N LEU A 48 0.58 13.81 -2.98
CA LEU A 48 1.28 13.47 -1.75
C LEU A 48 2.39 14.49 -1.49
N LYS A 49 2.22 15.33 -0.47
CA LYS A 49 3.27 16.23 0.02
C LYS A 49 4.20 15.45 0.95
N VAL A 50 4.92 14.47 0.41
CA VAL A 50 6.02 13.85 1.16
C VAL A 50 7.17 14.85 1.20
N SER A 51 7.84 14.96 2.36
CA SER A 51 8.99 15.87 2.50
C SER A 51 10.00 15.64 1.37
N ARG A 52 10.64 16.72 0.89
CA ARG A 52 11.62 16.74 -0.21
C ARG A 52 12.86 15.86 -0.01
N ASN A 53 12.86 14.89 0.90
CA ASN A 53 13.90 13.87 1.03
C ASN A 53 13.43 12.48 0.56
N CYS A 54 12.16 12.33 0.16
CA CYS A 54 11.59 11.10 -0.41
C CYS A 54 11.23 11.24 -1.90
N TRP A 55 11.68 12.32 -2.52
CA TRP A 55 11.27 12.76 -3.84
C TRP A 55 11.88 11.91 -4.96
N GLU A 56 11.04 11.61 -5.94
CA GLU A 56 11.29 10.93 -7.22
C GLU A 56 11.27 9.39 -7.20
N LEU A 57 10.05 8.83 -7.21
CA LEU A 57 9.58 7.81 -8.18
C LEU A 57 10.46 6.58 -8.44
N ALA A 58 11.32 6.20 -7.50
CA ALA A 58 12.19 5.05 -7.64
C ALA A 58 12.01 4.03 -6.53
N LEU A 59 10.90 4.01 -5.78
CA LEU A 59 10.72 3.12 -4.63
C LEU A 59 9.45 2.29 -4.76
N PRO A 60 9.43 1.01 -4.34
CA PRO A 60 8.24 0.18 -4.48
C PRO A 60 7.14 0.71 -3.55
N HIS A 61 6.16 1.38 -4.14
CA HIS A 61 4.88 1.70 -3.54
C HIS A 61 4.09 0.40 -3.42
N LEU A 62 3.75 0.03 -2.19
CA LEU A 62 3.05 -1.22 -1.93
C LEU A 62 1.73 -0.90 -1.27
N VAL A 63 0.65 -1.29 -1.95
CA VAL A 63 -0.69 -1.17 -1.41
C VAL A 63 -0.99 -2.37 -0.53
N VAL A 64 -1.57 -2.14 0.64
CA VAL A 64 -1.94 -3.19 1.60
C VAL A 64 -3.40 -2.99 1.97
N GLU A 65 -4.20 -4.05 1.90
CA GLU A 65 -5.52 -4.05 2.49
C GLU A 65 -5.44 -4.46 3.96
N SER A 66 -6.16 -3.76 4.82
CA SER A 66 -6.35 -4.13 6.23
C SER A 66 -7.69 -3.60 6.73
N HIS A 67 -8.57 -4.49 7.19
CA HIS A 67 -9.90 -4.18 7.71
C HIS A 67 -10.75 -3.28 6.77
N GLY A 68 -10.73 -3.56 5.47
CA GLY A 68 -11.44 -2.80 4.45
C GLY A 68 -10.81 -1.44 4.14
N ARG A 69 -9.61 -1.16 4.67
CA ARG A 69 -8.88 0.09 4.44
C ARG A 69 -7.68 -0.14 3.53
N LEU A 70 -7.48 0.82 2.63
CA LEU A 70 -6.34 0.83 1.72
C LEU A 70 -5.18 1.60 2.35
N HIS A 71 -4.07 0.93 2.55
CA HIS A 71 -2.84 1.54 3.03
C HIS A 71 -1.78 1.57 1.93
N LEU A 72 -0.94 2.60 1.95
CA LEU A 72 0.23 2.74 1.12
C LEU A 72 1.48 2.71 1.99
N VAL A 73 2.34 1.74 1.72
CA VAL A 73 3.66 1.62 2.32
C VAL A 73 4.69 2.19 1.35
N VAL A 74 5.44 3.19 1.81
CA VAL A 74 6.54 3.81 1.06
C VAL A 74 7.81 3.66 1.86
N TYR A 75 8.86 3.07 1.31
CA TYR A 75 10.15 2.95 1.98
C TYR A 75 11.32 3.16 1.03
N ASP A 76 12.42 3.68 1.57
CA ASP A 76 13.67 3.80 0.81
C ASP A 76 14.29 2.41 0.54
N ARG A 77 14.55 2.09 -0.73
CA ARG A 77 15.20 0.86 -1.18
C ARG A 77 16.59 0.73 -0.57
N ASN A 78 17.25 1.85 -0.32
CA ASN A 78 18.56 1.92 0.30
C ASN A 78 18.50 1.94 1.83
N CYS A 79 17.34 2.28 2.41
CA CYS A 79 17.15 2.36 3.85
C CYS A 79 15.71 1.98 4.24
N ILE A 80 15.47 0.68 4.43
CA ILE A 80 14.17 0.12 4.84
C ILE A 80 13.67 0.71 6.19
N ARG A 81 14.58 1.27 7.01
CA ARG A 81 14.21 1.95 8.27
C ARG A 81 13.46 3.26 8.05
N ASN A 82 13.61 3.90 6.89
CA ASN A 82 12.90 5.12 6.52
C ASN A 82 11.64 4.75 5.74
N MET A 83 10.62 4.32 6.48
CA MET A 83 9.30 4.01 5.95
C MET A 83 8.31 5.11 6.34
N CYS A 84 7.43 5.44 5.39
CA CYS A 84 6.22 6.21 5.62
C CYS A 84 5.01 5.33 5.34
N LEU A 85 3.98 5.48 6.16
CA LEU A 85 2.73 4.77 6.04
C LEU A 85 1.60 5.78 5.82
N PHE A 86 0.74 5.47 4.87
CA PHE A 86 -0.43 6.29 4.57
C PHE A 86 -1.68 5.43 4.52
N GLU A 87 -2.82 6.01 4.92
CA GLU A 87 -4.15 5.47 4.71
C GLU A 87 -4.86 6.29 3.61
N MET A 88 -5.58 5.62 2.71
CA MET A 88 -6.36 6.30 1.67
C MET A 88 -7.64 6.88 2.25
N ASP A 89 -7.82 8.19 2.13
CA ASP A 89 -9.10 8.85 2.38
C ASP A 89 -9.88 8.95 1.06
N PHE A 90 -10.82 8.04 0.84
CA PHE A 90 -11.68 8.03 -0.35
C PHE A 90 -12.65 9.22 -0.43
N SER A 91 -12.94 9.90 0.68
CA SER A 91 -13.80 11.09 0.68
C SER A 91 -13.05 12.32 0.17
N ARG A 92 -11.76 12.43 0.51
CA ARG A 92 -10.90 13.55 0.14
C ARG A 92 -10.00 13.27 -1.05
N LEU A 93 -9.96 12.02 -1.52
CA LEU A 93 -9.10 11.50 -2.59
C LEU A 93 -7.63 11.84 -2.35
N GLU A 94 -7.14 11.51 -1.16
CA GLU A 94 -5.77 11.79 -0.74
C GLU A 94 -5.21 10.70 0.18
N TRP A 95 -3.89 10.58 0.19
CA TRP A 95 -3.17 9.75 1.14
C TRP A 95 -2.90 10.52 2.43
N CYS A 96 -3.41 10.02 3.54
CA CYS A 96 -3.26 10.59 4.88
C CYS A 96 -2.15 9.85 5.64
N SER A 97 -1.15 10.58 6.15
CA SER A 97 -0.09 9.98 6.97
C SER A 97 -0.68 9.33 8.21
N VAL A 98 -0.22 8.12 8.54
CA VAL A 98 -0.56 7.43 9.78
C VAL A 98 0.71 7.00 10.51
N ASP A 99 0.74 7.25 11.82
CA ASP A 99 1.96 7.02 12.61
C ASP A 99 2.04 5.59 13.19
N ARG A 100 0.91 4.86 13.18
CA ARG A 100 0.74 3.58 13.86
C ARG A 100 -0.21 2.64 13.12
N LEU A 101 0.09 1.35 13.21
CA LEU A 101 -0.76 0.25 12.74
C LEU A 101 -1.68 -0.35 13.82
N TYR A 102 -1.58 0.14 15.06
CA TYR A 102 -2.33 -0.36 16.22
C TYR A 102 -2.17 -1.87 16.43
N ASP A 103 -3.18 -2.67 16.09
CA ASP A 103 -3.17 -4.13 16.19
C ASP A 103 -2.87 -4.80 14.84
N GLN A 104 -2.31 -4.08 13.87
CA GLN A 104 -2.04 -4.61 12.54
C GLN A 104 -0.55 -4.85 12.31
N VAL A 105 -0.27 -5.92 11.58
CA VAL A 105 1.05 -6.29 11.09
C VAL A 105 0.97 -6.39 9.59
N PHE A 106 1.81 -5.65 8.88
CA PHE A 106 1.91 -5.76 7.42
C PHE A 106 3.11 -6.60 7.03
N PHE A 107 2.87 -7.57 6.16
CA PHE A 107 3.85 -8.42 5.53
C PHE A 107 4.10 -7.90 4.13
N VAL A 108 5.32 -7.46 3.86
CA VAL A 108 5.68 -6.72 2.65
C VAL A 108 6.86 -7.42 1.98
N GLY A 109 6.65 -8.01 0.81
CA GLY A 109 7.63 -8.85 0.13
C GLY A 109 8.40 -8.17 -1.01
N LYS A 110 9.61 -8.66 -1.31
CA LYS A 110 10.44 -8.20 -2.45
C LYS A 110 9.78 -8.29 -3.85
N LEU A 111 8.72 -9.09 -3.99
CA LEU A 111 7.95 -9.25 -5.23
C LEU A 111 6.61 -8.53 -5.19
N HIS A 112 6.51 -7.48 -4.37
CA HIS A 112 5.33 -6.64 -4.24
C HIS A 112 4.07 -7.35 -3.72
N PHE A 113 4.27 -8.50 -3.08
CA PHE A 113 3.26 -9.16 -2.28
C PHE A 113 3.05 -8.37 -0.99
N THR A 114 1.79 -8.20 -0.62
CA THR A 114 1.38 -7.57 0.63
C THR A 114 0.29 -8.38 1.30
N ALA A 115 0.33 -8.43 2.62
CA ALA A 115 -0.75 -8.96 3.45
C ALA A 115 -0.79 -8.20 4.78
N SER A 116 -1.94 -8.18 5.42
CA SER A 116 -2.11 -7.70 6.79
C SER A 116 -2.58 -8.82 7.71
N TYR A 117 -2.31 -8.68 9.00
CA TYR A 117 -2.70 -9.65 10.02
C TYR A 117 -2.78 -9.00 11.41
N SER A 118 -3.47 -9.62 12.37
CA SER A 118 -3.56 -9.11 13.74
C SER A 118 -2.25 -9.33 14.52
N ALA A 119 -1.73 -8.27 15.13
CA ALA A 119 -0.57 -8.31 16.01
C ALA A 119 -0.86 -9.15 17.26
N ARG A 120 -2.05 -8.99 17.85
CA ARG A 120 -2.52 -9.78 18.99
C ARG A 120 -2.55 -11.27 18.70
N GLU A 121 -3.03 -11.68 17.53
CA GLU A 121 -3.04 -13.09 17.12
C GLU A 121 -1.63 -13.66 16.94
N LEU A 122 -0.65 -12.82 16.62
CA LEU A 122 0.78 -13.19 16.59
C LEU A 122 1.45 -13.14 17.97
N GLY A 123 0.72 -12.82 19.03
CA GLY A 123 1.27 -12.62 20.38
C GLY A 123 2.17 -11.39 20.51
N LEU A 124 2.10 -10.46 19.55
CA LEU A 124 2.84 -9.21 19.58
C LEU A 124 2.08 -8.18 20.41
N LYS A 125 2.81 -7.43 21.23
CA LYS A 125 2.25 -6.27 21.93
C LYS A 125 2.13 -5.11 20.95
N ALA A 126 1.05 -4.34 21.04
CA ALA A 126 0.90 -3.10 20.29
C ALA A 126 2.12 -2.20 20.53
N PHE A 127 2.78 -1.78 19.46
CA PHE A 127 3.94 -0.91 19.54
C PHE A 127 3.48 0.57 19.54
N ASN A 128 4.18 1.40 20.32
CA ASN A 128 3.89 2.83 20.39
C ASN A 128 4.31 3.61 19.13
N GLN A 129 5.03 2.96 18.21
CA GLN A 129 5.51 3.50 16.95
C GLN A 129 5.63 2.37 15.92
N THR A 130 5.41 2.71 14.65
CA THR A 130 5.62 1.77 13.54
C THR A 130 7.09 1.32 13.50
N LYS A 131 7.33 0.02 13.51
CA LYS A 131 8.66 -0.59 13.47
C LYS A 131 8.79 -1.54 12.30
N VAL A 132 9.94 -1.48 11.62
CA VAL A 132 10.23 -2.32 10.47
C VAL A 132 11.23 -3.41 10.86
N ILE A 133 10.84 -4.67 10.67
CA ILE A 133 11.67 -5.85 10.92
C ILE A 133 11.97 -6.52 9.57
N PRO A 134 13.21 -6.47 9.08
CA PRO A 134 13.60 -7.22 7.90
C PRO A 134 13.75 -8.71 8.22
N VAL A 135 12.96 -9.56 7.56
CA VAL A 135 12.97 -11.03 7.67
C VAL A 135 13.10 -11.60 6.25
N ILE A 136 14.31 -11.65 5.69
CA ILE A 136 14.52 -11.97 4.26
C ILE A 136 13.76 -13.25 3.85
N PRO A 137 12.90 -13.23 2.81
CA PRO A 137 12.67 -12.16 1.81
C PRO A 137 11.52 -11.17 2.12
N LEU A 138 11.02 -11.17 3.35
CA LEU A 138 9.89 -10.42 3.87
C LEU A 138 10.32 -9.19 4.70
N ILE A 139 9.50 -8.16 4.70
CA ILE A 139 9.57 -7.03 5.62
C ILE A 139 8.30 -7.07 6.45
N VAL A 140 8.46 -7.06 7.77
CA VAL A 140 7.34 -7.01 8.70
C VAL A 140 7.24 -5.60 9.25
N VAL A 141 6.07 -4.98 9.09
CA VAL A 141 5.74 -3.66 9.63
C VAL A 141 4.76 -3.88 10.78
N ILE A 142 5.11 -3.43 11.98
CA ILE A 142 4.37 -3.59 13.25
C ILE A 142 4.18 -2.25 13.92
#